data_AF-A0A800G2T3-F1
#
_entry.id   AF-A0A800G2T3-F1
#
_cell.length_a   1.000
_cell.length_b   1.000
_cell.length_c   1.000
_cell.angle_alpha   90.00
_cell.angle_beta   90.00
_cell.angle_gamma   90.00
#
_symmetry.space_group_name_H-M   'P 1'
#
loop_
_entity.id
_entity.type
_entity.pdbx_description
1 polymer ?
#
loop_
_entity_poly.entity_id
_entity_poly.type
_entity_poly.pdbx_seq_one_letter_code
_entity_poly.pdbx_strand_id
1 'polypeptide(L)'
;MQAKSPPTLWSGQGLHLPCLVGLLMLVGLAWNRLDQPLPFAFWTAVAFPIAHQLFVWLAWRLELNSGATSRVFGFGAYLCIFFALFGGRFLSLAALAWLDTGSLAMDPAARVALTTLLGLPAAYALYSVHRYFGLRRAAGADHFIQSYRELPLVKDGIFRFTNNGMYLFAFLMFWAIAIGFDSSAALVVVAFSHPYIWVHYFAVEKPDMRFLYLRD
;
A
#
# COMPACT_ATOMS: atom_id res chain seq x y z
N MET A 1 -33.93 6.35 13.73
CA MET A 1 -32.66 5.86 13.15
C MET A 1 -31.53 6.68 13.74
N GLN A 2 -30.58 6.05 14.43
CA GLN A 2 -29.40 6.76 14.95
C GLN A 2 -28.49 7.09 13.75
N ALA A 3 -28.16 8.36 13.56
CA ALA A 3 -27.25 8.75 12.48
C ALA A 3 -25.90 8.05 12.70
N LYS A 4 -25.44 7.30 11.71
CA LYS A 4 -24.15 6.62 11.72
C LYS A 4 -23.03 7.64 11.83
N SER A 5 -22.21 7.55 12.87
CA SER A 5 -21.08 8.47 13.05
C SER A 5 -19.88 8.01 12.20
N PRO A 6 -19.13 8.94 11.58
CA PRO A 6 -17.89 8.60 10.89
C PRO A 6 -16.88 8.06 11.91
N PRO A 7 -15.99 7.13 11.54
CA PRO A 7 -15.01 6.63 12.49
C PRO A 7 -13.96 7.73 12.74
N THR A 8 -13.67 7.94 14.03
CA THR A 8 -12.82 9.02 14.54
C THR A 8 -11.37 8.87 14.07
N LEU A 9 -10.57 9.92 14.23
CA LEU A 9 -9.13 9.90 13.92
C LEU A 9 -8.42 8.68 14.51
N TRP A 10 -8.77 8.27 15.73
CA TRP A 10 -8.12 7.19 16.47
C TRP A 10 -8.72 5.80 16.22
N SER A 11 -9.80 5.70 15.45
CA SER A 11 -10.44 4.42 15.15
C SER A 11 -9.46 3.47 14.46
N GLY A 12 -9.31 2.27 15.02
CA GLY A 12 -8.39 1.22 14.54
C GLY A 12 -6.91 1.43 14.87
N GLN A 13 -6.51 2.58 15.42
CA GLN A 13 -5.09 2.85 15.70
C GLN A 13 -4.49 1.98 16.80
N GLY A 14 -5.33 1.46 17.71
CA GLY A 14 -4.93 0.44 18.68
C GLY A 14 -4.46 -0.87 18.04
N LEU A 15 -4.83 -1.16 16.79
CA LEU A 15 -4.26 -2.25 16.00
C LEU A 15 -3.08 -1.75 15.16
N HIS A 16 -3.26 -0.61 14.48
CA HIS A 16 -2.30 -0.10 13.51
C HIS A 16 -0.91 0.18 14.11
N LEU A 17 -0.85 0.92 15.22
CA LEU A 17 0.42 1.35 15.82
C LEU A 17 1.21 0.19 16.43
N PRO A 18 0.61 -0.73 17.24
CA PRO A 18 1.35 -1.88 17.74
C PRO A 18 1.85 -2.80 16.63
N CYS A 19 1.05 -3.02 15.57
CA CYS A 19 1.51 -3.80 14.43
C CYS A 19 2.67 -3.12 13.68
N LEU A 20 2.63 -1.80 13.48
CA LEU A 20 3.74 -1.06 12.89
C LEU A 20 5.02 -1.21 13.73
N VAL A 21 4.92 -1.04 15.05
CA VAL A 21 6.07 -1.20 15.96
C VAL A 21 6.64 -2.61 15.88
N GLY A 22 5.79 -3.64 15.96
CA GLY A 22 6.22 -5.04 15.86
C GLY A 22 6.89 -5.35 14.51
N LEU A 23 6.32 -4.86 13.41
CA LEU A 23 6.89 -5.02 12.08
C LEU A 23 8.24 -4.30 11.94
N LEU A 24 8.40 -3.10 12.51
CA LEU A 24 9.67 -2.37 12.52
C LEU A 24 10.74 -3.07 13.37
N MET A 25 10.37 -3.70 14.48
CA MET A 25 11.30 -4.53 15.26
C MET A 25 11.79 -5.72 14.43
N LEU A 26 10.91 -6.40 13.70
CA LEU A 26 11.29 -7.50 12.80
C LEU A 26 12.20 -7.02 11.67
N VAL A 27 11.93 -5.85 11.08
CA VAL A 27 12.80 -5.20 10.09
C VAL A 27 14.19 -4.96 10.67
N GLY A 28 14.28 -4.36 11.87
CA GLY A 28 15.56 -4.09 12.52
C GLY A 28 16.35 -5.36 12.81
N LEU A 29 15.68 -6.42 13.28
CA LEU A 29 16.32 -7.73 13.50
C LEU A 29 16.82 -8.35 12.20
N ALA A 30 16.02 -8.33 11.13
CA ALA A 30 16.41 -8.87 9.84
C ALA A 30 17.56 -8.07 9.21
N TRP A 31 17.50 -6.74 9.28
CA TRP A 31 18.52 -5.84 8.74
C TRP A 31 19.87 -6.00 9.47
N ASN A 32 19.85 -6.20 10.80
CA ASN A 32 21.05 -6.54 11.57
C ASN A 32 21.69 -7.87 11.12
N ARG A 33 20.90 -8.84 10.66
CA ARG A 33 21.41 -10.12 10.14
C ARG A 33 22.01 -10.01 8.75
N LEU A 34 21.77 -8.91 8.05
CA LEU A 34 22.37 -8.60 6.75
C LEU A 34 23.62 -7.72 6.87
N ASP A 35 24.12 -7.46 8.08
CA ASP A 35 25.21 -6.53 8.35
C ASP A 35 24.89 -5.07 7.93
N GLN A 36 23.61 -4.70 8.01
CA GLN A 36 23.12 -3.33 7.84
C GLN A 36 23.51 -2.66 6.51
N PRO A 37 23.22 -3.27 5.34
CA PRO A 37 23.65 -2.73 4.06
C PRO A 37 22.87 -1.46 3.73
N LEU A 38 23.57 -0.52 3.08
CA LEU A 38 23.00 0.69 2.47
C LEU A 38 21.99 1.45 3.39
N PRO A 39 22.37 1.87 4.62
CA PRO A 39 21.42 2.33 5.63
C PRO A 39 20.46 3.42 5.16
N PHE A 40 20.97 4.40 4.42
CA PHE A 40 20.15 5.51 3.93
C PHE A 40 19.09 5.03 2.92
N ALA A 41 19.48 4.22 1.93
CA ALA A 41 18.55 3.69 0.94
C ALA A 41 17.53 2.73 1.58
N PHE A 42 18.00 1.88 2.51
CA PHE A 42 17.17 0.92 3.23
C PHE A 42 16.07 1.61 4.03
N TRP A 43 16.43 2.53 4.91
CA TRP A 43 15.45 3.23 5.75
C TRP A 43 14.58 4.19 4.96
N THR A 44 15.06 4.74 3.84
CA THR A 44 14.21 5.48 2.90
C THR A 44 13.12 4.60 2.31
N ALA A 45 13.45 3.39 1.86
CA ALA A 45 12.49 2.44 1.31
C ALA A 45 11.48 1.94 2.35
N VAL A 46 11.88 1.82 3.63
CA VAL A 46 10.97 1.55 4.76
C VAL A 46 10.08 2.75 5.09
N ALA A 47 10.61 3.98 4.98
CA ALA A 47 9.88 5.19 5.36
C ALA A 47 8.72 5.52 4.41
N PHE A 48 8.87 5.31 3.11
CA PHE A 48 7.81 5.61 2.12
C PHE A 48 6.46 4.93 2.37
N PRO A 49 6.35 3.61 2.60
CA PRO A 49 5.07 2.98 2.93
C PRO A 49 4.46 3.52 4.24
N ILE A 50 5.28 3.87 5.24
CA ILE A 50 4.82 4.48 6.50
C ILE A 50 4.26 5.88 6.23
N ALA A 51 5.04 6.74 5.58
CA ALA A 51 4.62 8.10 5.24
C ALA A 51 3.34 8.11 4.40
N HIS A 52 3.27 7.24 3.39
CA HIS A 52 2.09 7.09 2.54
C HIS A 52 0.85 6.70 3.36
N GLN A 53 0.95 5.67 4.20
CA GLN A 53 -0.20 5.20 4.99
C GLN A 53 -0.62 6.19 6.09
N LEU A 54 0.32 6.88 6.74
CA LEU A 54 0.02 7.95 7.68
C LEU A 54 -0.70 9.10 6.99
N PHE A 55 -0.22 9.53 5.82
CA PHE A 55 -0.88 10.55 5.03
C PHE A 55 -2.31 10.16 4.65
N VAL A 56 -2.50 8.94 4.12
CA VAL A 56 -3.83 8.41 3.75
C VAL A 56 -4.76 8.37 4.95
N TRP A 57 -4.30 7.81 6.07
CA TRP A 57 -5.07 7.75 7.31
C TRP A 57 -5.54 9.14 7.77
N LEU A 58 -4.62 10.10 7.87
CA LEU A 58 -4.96 11.46 8.31
C LEU A 58 -5.93 12.13 7.34
N ALA A 59 -5.63 12.07 6.03
CA ALA A 59 -6.45 12.69 5.00
C ALA A 59 -7.88 12.14 4.98
N TRP A 60 -8.04 10.81 5.00
CA TRP A 60 -9.35 10.18 4.98
C TRP A 60 -10.14 10.47 6.25
N ARG A 61 -9.53 10.38 7.44
CA ARG A 61 -10.20 10.65 8.71
C ARG A 61 -10.67 12.09 8.83
N LEU A 62 -9.80 13.04 8.48
CA LEU A 62 -10.12 14.45 8.52
C LEU A 62 -11.19 14.81 7.50
N GLU A 63 -11.17 14.19 6.32
CA GLU A 63 -12.21 14.35 5.32
C GLU A 63 -13.56 13.83 5.81
N LEU A 64 -13.64 12.58 6.29
CA LEU A 64 -14.91 11.98 6.73
C LEU A 64 -15.53 12.70 7.93
N ASN A 65 -14.71 13.17 8.88
CA ASN A 65 -15.22 13.79 10.10
C ASN A 65 -15.54 15.28 9.93
N SER A 66 -14.85 15.97 9.01
CA SER A 66 -14.93 17.43 8.95
C SER A 66 -14.83 18.03 7.57
N GLY A 67 -14.45 17.30 6.52
CA GLY A 67 -14.14 17.84 5.19
C GLY A 67 -12.89 18.72 5.15
N ALA A 68 -12.01 18.63 6.15
CA ALA A 68 -10.86 19.53 6.29
C ALA A 68 -9.84 19.35 5.16
N THR A 69 -9.60 18.12 4.70
CA THR A 69 -8.63 17.87 3.62
C THR A 69 -9.06 18.56 2.33
N SER A 70 -10.33 18.46 1.96
CA SER A 70 -10.91 19.20 0.83
C SER A 70 -10.81 20.71 1.01
N ARG A 71 -11.07 21.25 2.20
CA ARG A 71 -11.00 22.70 2.45
C ARG A 71 -9.58 23.28 2.44
N VAL A 72 -8.59 22.54 2.94
CA VAL A 72 -7.22 23.06 3.11
C VAL A 72 -6.41 22.91 1.83
N PHE A 73 -6.46 21.74 1.18
CA PHE A 73 -5.64 21.44 0.00
C PHE A 73 -6.46 21.10 -1.25
N GLY A 74 -7.67 20.57 -1.07
CA GLY A 74 -8.51 20.08 -2.17
C GLY A 74 -8.11 18.67 -2.66
N PHE A 75 -9.05 17.98 -3.30
CA PHE A 75 -8.85 16.61 -3.76
C PHE A 75 -7.71 16.48 -4.80
N GLY A 76 -7.50 17.50 -5.64
CA GLY A 76 -6.41 17.52 -6.62
C GLY A 76 -5.01 17.47 -5.97
N ALA A 77 -4.76 18.33 -4.99
CA ALA A 77 -3.49 18.34 -4.25
C ALA A 77 -3.32 17.04 -3.44
N TYR A 78 -4.39 16.53 -2.83
CA TYR A 78 -4.40 15.23 -2.19
C TYR A 78 -3.92 14.12 -3.15
N LEU A 79 -4.46 14.06 -4.37
CA LEU A 79 -4.04 13.07 -5.37
C LEU A 79 -2.57 13.21 -5.74
N CYS A 80 -2.06 14.43 -5.90
CA CYS A 80 -0.64 14.66 -6.19
C CYS A 80 0.26 14.09 -5.09
N ILE A 81 -0.06 14.37 -3.83
CA ILE A 81 0.73 13.88 -2.68
C ILE A 81 0.58 12.36 -2.55
N PHE A 82 -0.64 11.83 -2.71
CA PHE A 82 -0.91 10.40 -2.70
C PHE A 82 -0.04 9.67 -3.73
N PHE A 83 -0.07 10.09 -5.00
CA PHE A 83 0.69 9.44 -6.05
C PHE A 83 2.20 9.69 -5.96
N ALA A 84 2.65 10.84 -5.44
CA ALA A 84 4.06 11.08 -5.16
C ALA A 84 4.59 10.11 -4.10
N LEU A 85 3.87 9.94 -2.99
CA LEU A 85 4.24 9.01 -1.93
C LEU A 85 4.11 7.54 -2.40
N PHE A 86 3.04 7.19 -3.13
CA PHE A 86 2.85 5.85 -3.69
C PHE A 86 3.95 5.51 -4.70
N GLY A 87 4.24 6.38 -5.66
CA GLY A 87 5.33 6.23 -6.63
C GLY A 87 6.69 6.17 -5.94
N GLY A 88 6.90 6.98 -4.91
CA GLY A 88 8.08 6.94 -4.06
C GLY A 88 8.36 5.57 -3.44
N ARG A 89 7.32 4.78 -3.11
CA ARG A 89 7.49 3.38 -2.65
C ARG A 89 8.12 2.49 -3.72
N PHE A 90 7.69 2.62 -4.98
CA PHE A 90 8.26 1.84 -6.08
C PHE A 90 9.68 2.28 -6.38
N LEU A 91 9.91 3.59 -6.46
CA LEU A 91 11.21 4.15 -6.83
C LEU A 91 12.26 3.88 -5.76
N SER A 92 11.95 4.08 -4.48
CA SER A 92 12.88 3.81 -3.38
C SER A 92 13.20 2.32 -3.23
N LEU A 93 12.20 1.43 -3.37
CA LEU A 93 12.44 -0.01 -3.35
C LEU A 93 13.29 -0.45 -4.55
N ALA A 94 12.96 -0.01 -5.76
CA ALA A 94 13.72 -0.37 -6.95
C ALA A 94 15.16 0.16 -6.89
N ALA A 95 15.37 1.37 -6.37
CA ALA A 95 16.70 1.92 -6.15
C ALA A 95 17.49 1.10 -5.12
N LEU A 96 16.89 0.74 -3.99
CA LEU A 96 17.52 -0.15 -3.01
C LEU A 96 17.86 -1.51 -3.61
N ALA A 97 16.92 -2.12 -4.32
CA ALA A 97 17.08 -3.42 -4.95
C ALA A 97 18.20 -3.41 -5.98
N TRP A 98 18.28 -2.35 -6.79
CA TRP A 98 19.37 -2.13 -7.74
C TRP A 98 20.73 -2.02 -7.04
N LEU A 99 20.83 -1.21 -5.97
CA LEU A 99 22.07 -1.00 -5.23
C LEU A 99 22.55 -2.25 -4.48
N ASP A 100 21.63 -3.14 -4.11
CA ASP A 100 21.88 -4.39 -3.38
C ASP A 100 21.74 -5.62 -4.31
N THR A 101 21.93 -5.44 -5.62
CA THR A 101 21.73 -6.51 -6.62
C THR A 101 22.67 -7.68 -6.37
N GLY A 102 22.12 -8.89 -6.37
CA GLY A 102 22.89 -10.13 -6.23
C GLY A 102 23.21 -10.54 -4.79
N SER A 103 22.82 -9.75 -3.78
CA SER A 103 23.10 -10.03 -2.38
C SER A 103 22.31 -11.23 -1.83
N LEU A 104 21.23 -11.64 -2.49
CA LEU A 104 20.44 -12.82 -2.15
C LEU A 104 21.07 -14.12 -2.68
N ALA A 105 21.94 -14.02 -3.69
CA ALA A 105 22.65 -15.14 -4.31
C ALA A 105 21.71 -16.28 -4.78
N MET A 106 20.58 -15.92 -5.38
CA MET A 106 19.59 -16.89 -5.86
C MET A 106 20.04 -17.55 -7.17
N ASP A 107 19.69 -18.82 -7.34
CA ASP A 107 19.87 -19.52 -8.62
C ASP A 107 19.17 -18.74 -9.77
N PRO A 108 19.83 -18.53 -10.94
CA PRO A 108 19.26 -17.73 -12.02
C PRO A 108 17.93 -18.25 -12.56
N ALA A 109 17.74 -19.57 -12.67
CA ALA A 109 16.50 -20.15 -13.18
C ALA A 109 15.36 -19.96 -12.16
N ALA A 110 15.65 -20.18 -10.88
CA ALA A 110 14.69 -19.93 -9.81
C ALA A 110 14.30 -18.45 -9.73
N ARG A 111 15.27 -17.52 -9.87
CA ARG A 111 15.04 -16.08 -9.90
C ARG A 111 14.10 -15.67 -11.04
N VAL A 112 14.35 -16.14 -12.25
CA VAL A 112 13.50 -15.84 -13.43
C VAL A 112 12.09 -16.43 -13.24
N ALA A 113 12.00 -17.67 -12.75
CA ALA A 113 10.72 -18.33 -12.52
C ALA A 113 9.87 -17.59 -11.49
N LEU A 114 10.41 -17.26 -10.32
CA LEU A 114 9.69 -16.54 -9.27
C LEU A 114 9.34 -15.11 -9.66
N THR A 115 10.27 -14.39 -10.30
CA THR A 115 10.01 -13.02 -10.78
C THR A 115 8.85 -13.00 -11.77
N THR A 116 8.82 -13.97 -12.69
CA THR A 116 7.74 -14.09 -13.68
C THR A 116 6.42 -14.48 -13.03
N LEU A 117 6.45 -15.48 -12.14
CA LEU A 117 5.28 -15.97 -11.42
C LEU A 117 4.58 -14.88 -10.60
N LEU A 118 5.35 -13.97 -10.00
CA LEU A 118 4.83 -12.87 -9.19
C LEU A 118 4.53 -11.63 -10.04
N GLY A 119 5.39 -11.32 -11.02
CA GLY A 119 5.31 -10.13 -11.85
C GLY A 119 4.12 -10.13 -12.81
N LEU A 120 3.79 -11.28 -13.41
CA LEU A 120 2.66 -11.40 -14.34
C LEU A 120 1.30 -11.08 -13.69
N PRO A 121 0.88 -11.72 -12.58
CA PRO A 121 -0.37 -11.37 -11.93
C PRO A 121 -0.36 -9.94 -11.39
N ALA A 122 0.80 -9.44 -10.93
CA ALA A 122 0.92 -8.05 -10.50
C ALA A 122 0.70 -7.05 -11.62
N ALA A 123 1.33 -7.27 -12.79
CA ALA A 123 1.15 -6.44 -13.97
C ALA A 123 -0.31 -6.45 -14.45
N TYR A 124 -0.94 -7.63 -14.46
CA TYR A 124 -2.36 -7.73 -14.79
C TYR A 124 -3.27 -7.01 -13.77
N ALA A 125 -2.93 -7.05 -12.49
CA ALA A 125 -3.65 -6.31 -11.45
C ALA A 125 -3.51 -4.79 -11.62
N LEU A 126 -2.30 -4.28 -11.88
CA LEU A 126 -2.06 -2.86 -12.15
C LEU A 126 -2.80 -2.40 -13.41
N TYR A 127 -2.76 -3.18 -14.48
CA TYR A 127 -3.57 -2.94 -15.68
C TYR A 127 -5.07 -2.89 -15.34
N SER A 128 -5.55 -3.85 -14.55
CA SER A 128 -6.96 -3.93 -14.18
C SER A 128 -7.42 -2.74 -13.34
N VAL A 129 -6.57 -2.25 -12.43
CA VAL A 129 -6.83 -1.02 -11.68
C VAL A 129 -6.95 0.17 -12.63
N HIS A 130 -5.99 0.33 -13.55
CA HIS A 130 -6.02 1.45 -14.49
C HIS A 130 -7.23 1.39 -15.43
N ARG A 131 -7.55 0.22 -15.97
CA ARG A 131 -8.56 0.03 -17.02
C ARG A 131 -10.00 -0.02 -16.50
N TYR A 132 -10.23 -0.65 -15.35
CA TYR A 132 -11.58 -0.98 -14.85
C TYR A 132 -11.92 -0.28 -13.53
N PHE A 133 -10.96 -0.12 -12.61
CA PHE A 133 -11.22 0.47 -11.30
C PHE A 133 -11.13 2.00 -11.31
N GLY A 134 -10.14 2.54 -12.03
CA GLY A 134 -9.82 3.95 -12.09
C GLY A 134 -8.89 4.39 -10.95
N LEU A 135 -7.83 5.12 -11.30
CA LEU A 135 -6.80 5.56 -10.36
C LEU A 135 -7.33 6.49 -9.26
N ARG A 136 -8.32 7.34 -9.58
CA ARG A 136 -8.96 8.22 -8.57
C ARG A 136 -9.69 7.41 -7.51
N ARG A 137 -10.46 6.39 -7.93
CA ARG A 137 -11.15 5.50 -6.99
C ARG A 137 -10.14 4.70 -6.16
N ALA A 138 -9.06 4.22 -6.79
CA ALA A 138 -7.99 3.49 -6.08
C ALA A 138 -7.27 4.37 -5.03
N ALA A 139 -7.24 5.68 -5.25
CA ALA A 139 -6.74 6.66 -4.28
C ALA A 139 -7.79 7.11 -3.25
N GLY A 140 -8.95 6.46 -3.15
CA GLY A 140 -9.96 6.77 -2.14
C GLY A 140 -10.88 7.96 -2.47
N ALA A 141 -11.20 8.20 -3.75
CA ALA A 141 -12.13 9.25 -4.17
C ALA A 141 -13.51 9.19 -3.48
N ASP A 142 -13.93 8.01 -3.04
CA ASP A 142 -15.15 7.78 -2.26
C ASP A 142 -15.16 8.46 -0.88
N HIS A 143 -14.01 8.85 -0.34
CA HIS A 143 -13.93 9.66 0.88
C HIS A 143 -14.34 11.12 0.62
N PHE A 144 -14.09 11.61 -0.60
CA PHE A 144 -14.21 13.02 -0.97
C PHE A 144 -15.45 13.33 -1.81
N ILE A 145 -15.86 12.39 -2.67
CA ILE A 145 -16.84 12.63 -3.73
C ILE A 145 -17.98 11.60 -3.62
N GLN A 146 -19.20 12.10 -3.41
CA GLN A 146 -20.40 11.28 -3.20
C GLN A 146 -20.67 10.30 -4.35
N SER A 147 -20.51 10.73 -5.60
CA SER A 147 -20.80 9.87 -6.77
C SER A 147 -19.91 8.63 -6.85
N TYR A 148 -18.72 8.63 -6.24
CA TYR A 148 -17.88 7.43 -6.16
C TYR A 148 -18.39 6.38 -5.17
N ARG A 149 -19.16 6.79 -4.15
CA ARG A 149 -19.77 5.90 -3.15
C ARG A 149 -20.93 5.07 -3.73
N GLU A 150 -21.53 5.58 -4.80
CA GLU A 150 -22.67 4.97 -5.48
C GLU A 150 -22.24 3.99 -6.59
N LEU A 151 -20.95 3.99 -6.95
CA LEU A 151 -20.43 3.09 -7.97
C LEU A 151 -20.46 1.63 -7.47
N PRO A 152 -20.90 0.67 -8.32
CA PRO A 152 -20.89 -0.73 -7.96
C PRO A 152 -19.46 -1.24 -7.71
N LEU A 153 -19.36 -2.38 -7.04
CA LEU A 153 -18.10 -3.12 -6.94
C LEU A 153 -17.68 -3.57 -8.34
N VAL A 154 -16.41 -3.32 -8.68
CA VAL A 154 -15.85 -3.73 -9.97
C VAL A 154 -15.69 -5.25 -10.00
N LYS A 155 -16.12 -5.89 -11.09
CA LYS A 155 -16.04 -7.35 -11.29
C LYS A 155 -15.25 -7.76 -12.53
N ASP A 156 -14.64 -6.79 -13.22
CA ASP A 156 -13.81 -7.01 -14.39
C ASP A 156 -12.32 -7.16 -14.05
N GLY A 157 -11.52 -7.59 -15.03
CA GLY A 157 -10.07 -7.71 -14.86
C GLY A 157 -9.71 -8.69 -13.73
N ILE A 158 -8.74 -8.30 -12.89
CA ILE A 158 -8.33 -9.03 -11.69
C ILE A 158 -9.46 -9.16 -10.65
N PHE A 159 -10.41 -8.21 -10.63
CA PHE A 159 -11.46 -8.16 -9.60
C PHE A 159 -12.55 -9.22 -9.79
N ARG A 160 -12.55 -9.95 -10.91
CA ARG A 160 -13.41 -11.12 -11.12
C ARG A 160 -13.07 -12.27 -10.15
N PHE A 161 -11.81 -12.33 -9.71
CA PHE A 161 -11.30 -13.40 -8.84
C PHE A 161 -11.31 -13.02 -7.36
N THR A 162 -11.34 -11.72 -7.04
CA THR A 162 -11.27 -11.23 -5.66
C THR A 162 -11.76 -9.79 -5.54
N ASN A 163 -12.32 -9.44 -4.38
CA ASN A 163 -12.68 -8.05 -4.07
C ASN A 163 -11.48 -7.21 -3.62
N ASN A 164 -10.32 -7.81 -3.32
CA ASN A 164 -9.13 -7.13 -2.81
C ASN A 164 -7.93 -7.26 -3.77
N GLY A 165 -8.18 -7.15 -5.08
CA GLY A 165 -7.17 -7.42 -6.12
C GLY A 165 -5.92 -6.54 -6.02
N MET A 166 -6.06 -5.29 -5.56
CA MET A 166 -4.92 -4.40 -5.32
C MET A 166 -3.99 -4.93 -4.22
N TYR A 167 -4.56 -5.34 -3.10
CA TYR A 167 -3.83 -5.83 -1.93
C TYR A 167 -3.21 -7.21 -2.16
N LEU A 168 -3.93 -8.09 -2.87
CA LEU A 168 -3.47 -9.46 -3.11
C LEU A 168 -2.47 -9.56 -4.26
N PHE A 169 -2.76 -8.92 -5.40
CA PHE A 169 -2.02 -9.16 -6.64
C PHE A 169 -1.12 -7.99 -7.02
N ALA A 170 -1.58 -6.74 -6.94
CA ALA A 170 -0.73 -5.61 -7.35
C ALA A 170 0.52 -5.47 -6.44
N PHE A 171 0.39 -5.83 -5.16
CA PHE A 171 1.51 -5.86 -4.22
C PHE A 171 2.58 -6.91 -4.55
N LEU A 172 2.27 -7.94 -5.34
CA LEU A 172 3.27 -8.90 -5.81
C LEU A 172 4.33 -8.25 -6.70
N MET A 173 4.07 -7.05 -7.25
CA MET A 173 5.06 -6.29 -8.01
C MET A 173 6.28 -5.94 -7.15
N PHE A 174 6.08 -5.59 -5.87
CA PHE A 174 7.19 -5.28 -4.98
C PHE A 174 8.08 -6.51 -4.75
N TRP A 175 7.47 -7.69 -4.58
CA TRP A 175 8.21 -8.95 -4.47
C TRP A 175 8.96 -9.28 -5.75
N ALA A 176 8.33 -9.09 -6.91
CA ALA A 176 8.97 -9.29 -8.20
C ALA A 176 10.17 -8.37 -8.40
N ILE A 177 10.12 -7.11 -7.94
CA ILE A 177 11.26 -6.19 -7.96
C ILE A 177 12.40 -6.73 -7.09
N ALA A 178 12.13 -7.05 -5.82
CA ALA A 178 13.16 -7.52 -4.89
C ALA A 178 13.84 -8.82 -5.35
N ILE A 179 13.06 -9.79 -5.83
CA ILE A 179 13.56 -11.07 -6.34
C ILE A 179 14.24 -10.89 -7.70
N GLY A 180 13.68 -10.08 -8.60
CA GLY A 180 14.24 -9.84 -9.93
C GLY A 180 15.64 -9.23 -9.88
N PHE A 181 15.88 -8.34 -8.91
CA PHE A 181 17.20 -7.78 -8.60
C PHE A 181 18.05 -8.67 -7.69
N ASP A 182 17.52 -9.79 -7.20
CA ASP A 182 18.27 -10.70 -6.33
C ASP A 182 18.78 -10.00 -5.06
N SER A 183 17.93 -9.17 -4.43
CA SER A 183 18.31 -8.30 -3.30
C SER A 183 17.69 -8.76 -1.97
N SER A 184 18.56 -9.13 -1.03
CA SER A 184 18.21 -9.45 0.36
C SER A 184 17.64 -8.24 1.11
N ALA A 185 18.23 -7.05 0.94
CA ALA A 185 17.77 -5.84 1.62
C ALA A 185 16.37 -5.43 1.14
N ALA A 186 16.12 -5.45 -0.18
CA ALA A 186 14.80 -5.18 -0.73
C ALA A 186 13.77 -6.22 -0.29
N LEU A 187 14.14 -7.50 -0.19
CA LEU A 187 13.24 -8.54 0.32
C LEU A 187 12.75 -8.25 1.75
N VAL A 188 13.63 -7.76 2.64
CA VAL A 188 13.22 -7.34 3.99
C VAL A 188 12.20 -6.19 3.93
N VAL A 189 12.43 -5.19 3.08
CA VAL A 189 11.50 -4.06 2.92
C VAL A 189 10.14 -4.50 2.38
N VAL A 190 10.09 -5.45 1.45
CA VAL A 190 8.84 -5.99 0.91
C VAL A 190 8.12 -6.86 1.93
N ALA A 191 8.86 -7.71 2.67
CA ALA A 191 8.33 -8.53 3.75
C ALA A 191 7.73 -7.68 4.89
N PHE A 192 8.20 -6.45 5.07
CA PHE A 192 7.57 -5.44 5.91
C PHE A 192 6.33 -4.81 5.24
N SER A 193 6.51 -4.33 4.01
CA SER A 193 5.49 -3.54 3.32
C SER A 193 4.20 -4.32 3.04
N HIS A 194 4.30 -5.63 2.81
CA HIS A 194 3.16 -6.47 2.46
C HIS A 194 2.20 -6.71 3.63
N PRO A 195 2.62 -7.20 4.81
CA PRO A 195 1.72 -7.25 5.97
C PRO A 195 1.29 -5.86 6.44
N TYR A 196 2.16 -4.84 6.34
CA TYR A 196 1.83 -3.50 6.80
C TYR A 196 0.67 -2.88 6.01
N ILE A 197 0.57 -3.12 4.70
CA ILE A 197 -0.59 -2.64 3.94
C ILE A 197 -1.90 -3.34 4.35
N TRP A 198 -1.85 -4.61 4.77
CA TRP A 198 -3.02 -5.30 5.32
C TRP A 198 -3.41 -4.75 6.69
N VAL A 199 -2.44 -4.41 7.53
CA VAL A 199 -2.68 -3.70 8.80
C VAL A 199 -3.44 -2.40 8.53
N HIS A 200 -3.02 -1.62 7.52
CA HIS A 200 -3.73 -0.41 7.10
C HIS A 200 -5.16 -0.69 6.65
N TYR A 201 -5.35 -1.71 5.81
CA TYR A 201 -6.68 -2.10 5.35
C TYR A 201 -7.61 -2.40 6.52
N PHE A 202 -7.18 -3.24 7.47
CA PHE A 202 -8.03 -3.63 8.59
C PHE A 202 -8.27 -2.51 9.60
N ALA A 203 -7.26 -1.67 9.85
CA ALA A 203 -7.33 -0.62 10.85
C ALA A 203 -7.97 0.69 10.34
N VAL A 204 -7.80 1.01 9.06
CA VAL A 204 -8.21 2.31 8.48
C VAL A 204 -9.31 2.11 7.46
N GLU A 205 -9.01 1.46 6.33
CA GLU A 205 -9.92 1.40 5.18
C GLU A 205 -11.19 0.60 5.48
N LYS A 206 -11.10 -0.53 6.18
CA LYS A 206 -12.25 -1.39 6.45
C LYS A 206 -13.29 -0.69 7.35
N PRO A 207 -12.93 -0.02 8.45
CA PRO A 207 -13.85 0.87 9.16
C PRO A 207 -14.46 1.96 8.27
N ASP A 208 -13.69 2.52 7.34
CA ASP A 208 -14.17 3.57 6.43
C ASP A 208 -15.18 3.03 5.44
N MET A 209 -14.87 1.92 4.78
CA MET A 209 -15.80 1.23 3.90
C MET A 209 -17.08 0.83 4.62
N ARG A 210 -16.98 0.37 5.87
CA ARG A 210 -18.17 0.09 6.69
C ARG A 210 -19.00 1.34 6.83
N PHE A 211 -18.42 2.49 7.13
CA PHE A 211 -19.12 3.77 7.20
C PHE A 211 -19.73 4.18 5.85
N LEU A 212 -18.93 4.18 4.79
CA LEU A 212 -19.27 4.68 3.45
C LEU A 212 -20.32 3.83 2.72
N TYR A 213 -20.27 2.50 2.86
CA TYR A 213 -21.01 1.58 1.98
C TYR A 213 -22.07 0.73 2.66
N LEU A 214 -21.97 0.46 3.97
CA LEU A 214 -23.07 -0.24 4.65
C LEU A 214 -24.24 0.72 4.79
N ARG A 215 -25.28 0.50 3.98
CA ARG A 215 -26.61 1.09 4.18
C ARG A 215 -27.29 0.35 5.34
N ASP A 216 -28.05 1.10 6.15
CA ASP A 216 -29.00 0.52 7.11
C ASP A 216 -30.09 -0.28 6.37
#